data_AF-A0A645BYZ2-F1
#
_entry.id   AF-A0A645BYZ2-F1
#
_cell.length_a   1.000
_cell.length_b   1.000
_cell.length_c   1.000
_cell.angle_alpha   90.00
_cell.angle_beta   90.00
_cell.angle_gamma   90.00
#
_symmetry.space_group_name_H-M   'P 1'
#
loop_
_entity.id
_entity.type
_entity.pdbx_description
1 polymer ?
#
loop_
_entity_poly.entity_id
_entity_poly.type
_entity_poly.pdbx_seq_one_letter_code
_entity_poly.pdbx_strand_id
1 'polypeptide(L)'
;MIQSYQEEQAIKPVEPTSANFATIGTVYTDGVTLIFDGQETESSKHYKVNQAIAFSAGDRVKVAKISNTYIVEYPVGSPVSGVTPVFLRSYSGKIQAKAGVSGSWVYLN
;
A
#
# COMPACT_ATOMS: atom_id res chain seq x y z
N MET A 1 -32.62 -27.06 -3.61
CA MET A 1 -31.17 -26.80 -3.58
C MET A 1 -30.92 -25.30 -3.45
N ILE A 2 -30.93 -24.76 -2.23
CA ILE A 2 -30.73 -23.32 -1.97
C ILE A 2 -29.58 -23.09 -0.96
N GLN A 3 -29.13 -24.14 -0.26
CA GLN A 3 -28.09 -24.03 0.77
C GLN A 3 -26.73 -23.53 0.26
N SER A 4 -26.29 -23.92 -0.95
CA SER A 4 -24.90 -23.63 -1.38
C SER A 4 -24.61 -22.14 -1.60
N TYR A 5 -25.61 -21.37 -2.05
CA TYR A 5 -25.43 -19.93 -2.33
C TYR A 5 -25.27 -19.07 -1.08
N GLN A 6 -25.88 -19.48 0.04
CA GLN A 6 -25.81 -18.72 1.29
C GLN A 6 -24.46 -18.93 1.99
N GLU A 7 -23.86 -20.13 1.87
CA GLU A 7 -22.51 -20.42 2.39
C GLU A 7 -21.42 -19.70 1.58
N GLU A 8 -21.55 -19.59 0.26
CA GLU A 8 -20.57 -18.89 -0.59
C GLU A 8 -20.50 -17.38 -0.34
N GLN A 9 -21.64 -16.74 -0.01
CA GLN A 9 -21.67 -15.31 0.34
C GLN A 9 -21.13 -15.05 1.76
N ALA A 10 -21.12 -16.07 2.64
CA ALA A 10 -20.63 -15.96 4.01
C ALA A 10 -19.10 -16.03 4.13
N ILE A 11 -18.39 -16.45 3.08
CA ILE A 11 -16.92 -16.56 3.06
C ILE A 11 -16.25 -15.29 2.49
N LYS A 12 -17.03 -14.29 2.05
CA LYS A 12 -16.44 -13.02 1.65
C LYS A 12 -15.87 -12.34 2.90
N PRO A 13 -14.56 -11.99 2.92
CA PRO A 13 -13.99 -11.25 4.04
C PRO A 13 -14.80 -9.98 4.23
N VAL A 14 -15.54 -9.92 5.34
CA VAL A 14 -16.47 -8.83 5.65
C VAL A 14 -15.66 -7.55 5.77
N GLU A 15 -15.96 -6.57 4.92
CA GLU A 15 -15.34 -5.24 5.06
C GLU A 15 -15.74 -4.67 6.43
N PRO A 16 -14.79 -4.20 7.25
CA PRO A 16 -15.13 -3.60 8.54
C PRO A 16 -15.98 -2.35 8.35
N THR A 17 -16.95 -2.14 9.24
CA THR A 17 -17.87 -0.99 9.19
C THR A 17 -17.12 0.34 9.23
N SER A 18 -16.00 0.40 9.96
CA SER A 18 -15.10 1.54 10.06
C SER A 18 -13.65 1.08 10.24
N ALA A 19 -12.85 1.12 9.18
CA ALA A 19 -11.40 0.99 9.24
C ALA A 19 -10.74 2.34 8.99
N ASN A 20 -9.69 2.63 9.77
CA ASN A 20 -8.85 3.80 9.55
C ASN A 20 -7.55 3.45 8.85
N PHE A 21 -7.05 2.24 9.07
CA PHE A 21 -5.82 1.73 8.50
C PHE A 21 -6.05 0.37 7.87
N ALA A 22 -5.19 0.05 6.90
CA ALA A 22 -5.10 -1.26 6.28
C ALA A 22 -3.67 -1.49 5.81
N THR A 23 -3.34 -2.73 5.48
CA THR A 23 -2.09 -3.10 4.82
C THR A 23 -2.40 -3.48 3.39
N ILE A 24 -1.58 -3.04 2.44
CA ILE A 24 -1.74 -3.44 1.03
C ILE A 24 -1.38 -4.91 0.90
N GLY A 25 -2.31 -5.71 0.36
CA GLY A 25 -2.05 -7.10 -0.01
C GLY A 25 -1.31 -7.14 -1.34
N THR A 26 -2.05 -6.99 -2.43
CA THR A 26 -1.56 -7.08 -3.79
C THR A 26 -1.90 -5.81 -4.57
N VAL A 27 -0.97 -5.36 -5.42
CA VAL A 27 -1.15 -4.20 -6.30
C VAL A 27 -1.51 -4.68 -7.70
N TYR A 28 -2.61 -4.16 -8.23
CA TYR A 28 -3.12 -4.44 -9.57
C TYR A 28 -3.11 -3.17 -10.42
N THR A 29 -3.37 -3.32 -11.73
CA THR A 29 -3.46 -2.19 -12.66
C THR A 29 -4.69 -1.31 -12.41
N ASP A 30 -5.75 -1.87 -11.83
CA ASP A 30 -7.03 -1.20 -11.58
C ASP A 30 -7.26 -0.80 -10.11
N GLY A 31 -6.39 -1.22 -9.19
CA GLY A 31 -6.50 -0.91 -7.77
C GLY A 31 -5.59 -1.78 -6.88
N VAL A 32 -5.93 -1.87 -5.61
CA VAL A 32 -5.19 -2.71 -4.64
C VAL A 32 -6.14 -3.53 -3.80
N THR A 33 -5.74 -4.73 -3.39
CA THR A 33 -6.40 -5.47 -2.31
C THR A 33 -5.86 -4.99 -0.96
N LEU A 34 -6.73 -5.01 0.05
CA LEU A 34 -6.42 -4.54 1.39
C LEU A 34 -6.61 -5.65 2.41
N ILE A 35 -5.68 -5.75 3.34
CA ILE A 35 -5.80 -6.53 4.58
C ILE A 35 -6.16 -5.52 5.67
N PHE A 36 -7.40 -5.57 6.16
CA PHE A 36 -7.84 -4.68 7.23
C PHE A 36 -7.29 -5.13 8.59
N ASP A 37 -7.24 -4.22 9.55
CA ASP A 37 -6.85 -4.56 10.91
C ASP A 37 -7.76 -5.62 11.54
N GLY A 38 -7.12 -6.64 12.11
CA GLY A 38 -7.82 -7.80 12.67
C GLY A 38 -8.17 -8.88 11.64
N GLN A 39 -7.79 -8.70 10.36
CA GLN A 39 -7.88 -9.72 9.33
C GLN A 39 -6.48 -10.22 8.95
N GLU A 40 -6.38 -11.51 8.64
CA GLU A 40 -5.14 -12.13 8.15
C GLU A 40 -5.15 -12.29 6.63
N THR A 41 -6.34 -12.26 6.03
CA THR A 41 -6.53 -12.45 4.59
C THR A 41 -6.81 -11.13 3.90
N GLU A 42 -6.32 -11.01 2.65
CA GLU A 42 -6.64 -9.88 1.81
C GLU A 42 -8.11 -9.91 1.38
N SER A 43 -8.69 -8.73 1.28
CA SER A 43 -10.02 -8.57 0.69
C SER A 43 -10.01 -8.92 -0.79
N SER A 44 -11.11 -9.47 -1.28
CA SER A 44 -11.26 -9.83 -2.70
C SER A 44 -11.55 -8.62 -3.62
N LYS A 45 -11.70 -7.43 -3.06
CA LYS A 45 -12.11 -6.21 -3.77
C LYS A 45 -10.89 -5.34 -4.06
N HIS A 46 -10.86 -4.75 -5.25
CA HIS A 46 -9.83 -3.80 -5.65
C HIS A 46 -10.28 -2.37 -5.29
N TYR A 47 -9.57 -1.75 -4.36
CA TYR A 47 -9.83 -0.37 -3.93
C TYR A 47 -9.02 0.60 -4.76
N LYS A 48 -9.61 1.78 -4.98
CA LYS A 48 -8.90 2.88 -5.63
C LYS A 48 -7.91 3.51 -4.67
N VAL A 49 -6.82 4.00 -5.23
CA VAL A 49 -5.71 4.60 -4.49
C VAL A 49 -5.47 6.01 -5.01
N ASN A 50 -4.84 6.84 -4.17
CA ASN A 50 -4.30 8.12 -4.59
C ASN A 50 -3.20 7.91 -5.64
N GLN A 51 -3.49 8.24 -6.90
CA GLN A 51 -2.59 8.01 -8.04
C GLN A 51 -1.28 8.80 -7.98
N ALA A 52 -1.19 9.83 -7.12
CA ALA A 52 0.04 10.62 -6.96
C ALA A 52 1.14 9.86 -6.18
N ILE A 53 0.83 8.71 -5.59
CA ILE A 53 1.73 7.95 -4.72
C ILE A 53 1.91 6.54 -5.29
N ALA A 54 3.16 6.06 -5.30
CA ALA A 54 3.48 4.67 -5.62
C ALA A 54 3.28 3.79 -4.37
N PHE A 55 2.55 2.70 -4.54
CA PHE A 55 2.23 1.74 -3.48
C PHE A 55 2.88 0.39 -3.74
N SER A 56 3.26 -0.29 -2.67
CA SER A 56 3.82 -1.65 -2.69
C SER A 56 3.04 -2.58 -1.77
N ALA A 57 3.05 -3.88 -2.09
CA ALA A 57 2.58 -4.92 -1.20
C ALA A 57 3.28 -4.81 0.17
N GLY A 58 2.51 -4.92 1.25
CA GLY A 58 2.96 -4.76 2.63
C GLY A 58 3.02 -3.32 3.14
N ASP A 59 2.79 -2.30 2.30
CA ASP A 59 2.72 -0.92 2.79
C ASP A 59 1.51 -0.76 3.73
N ARG A 60 1.77 -0.14 4.88
CA ARG A 60 0.74 0.25 5.82
C ARG A 60 0.13 1.58 5.35
N VAL A 61 -1.19 1.67 5.22
CA VAL A 61 -1.86 2.83 4.60
C VAL A 61 -3.02 3.37 5.42
N LYS A 62 -3.24 4.69 5.32
CA LYS A 62 -4.49 5.33 5.75
C LYS A 62 -5.56 5.09 4.70
N VAL A 63 -6.74 4.67 5.15
CA VAL A 63 -7.93 4.53 4.31
C VAL A 63 -9.05 5.45 4.80
N ALA A 64 -9.86 5.92 3.86
CA ALA A 64 -11.06 6.71 4.13
C ALA A 64 -12.28 6.05 3.48
N LYS A 65 -13.36 5.90 4.24
CA LYS A 65 -14.62 5.35 3.73
C LYS A 65 -15.44 6.47 3.10
N ILE A 66 -15.63 6.41 1.79
CA ILE A 66 -16.42 7.36 1.00
C ILE A 66 -17.54 6.58 0.31
N SER A 67 -18.79 6.90 0.61
CA SER A 67 -19.97 6.32 -0.05
C SER A 67 -19.92 4.78 -0.17
N ASN A 68 -19.68 4.10 0.95
CA ASN A 68 -19.60 2.64 1.07
C ASN A 68 -18.39 1.95 0.41
N THR A 69 -17.36 2.69 0.00
CA THR A 69 -16.08 2.08 -0.39
C THR A 69 -14.92 2.76 0.31
N TYR A 70 -13.83 2.02 0.48
CA TYR A 70 -12.57 2.61 0.94
C TYR A 70 -11.78 3.17 -0.24
N ILE A 71 -11.12 4.30 0.01
CA ILE A 71 -10.08 4.86 -0.85
C ILE A 71 -8.78 4.87 -0.04
N VAL A 72 -7.69 4.46 -0.68
CA VAL A 72 -6.35 4.50 -0.08
C VAL A 72 -5.76 5.88 -0.30
N GLU A 73 -5.47 6.61 0.78
CA GLU A 73 -5.02 8.00 0.70
C GLU A 73 -3.49 8.10 0.62
N TYR A 74 -2.77 7.49 1.57
CA TYR A 74 -1.30 7.55 1.65
C TYR A 74 -0.73 6.46 2.57
N PRO A 75 0.54 6.05 2.35
CA PRO A 75 1.27 5.17 3.24
C PRO A 75 1.64 5.87 4.56
N VAL A 76 1.66 5.10 5.63
CA VAL A 76 1.95 5.54 6.99
C VAL A 76 3.08 4.67 7.54
N GLY A 77 4.13 5.31 8.02
CA GLY A 77 5.30 4.61 8.55
C GLY A 77 6.10 5.49 9.49
N SER A 78 7.24 4.98 9.91
CA SER A 78 8.17 5.72 10.75
C SER A 78 8.62 7.02 10.07
N PRO A 79 8.89 8.08 10.85
CA PRO A 79 9.50 9.29 10.32
C PRO A 79 10.80 8.98 9.57
N VAL A 80 10.99 9.63 8.43
CA VAL A 80 12.25 9.53 7.69
C VAL A 80 13.33 10.36 8.38
N SER A 81 14.30 9.70 8.99
CA SER A 81 15.50 10.36 9.54
C SER A 81 16.50 10.59 8.41
N GLY A 82 16.54 11.82 7.91
CA GLY A 82 17.35 12.20 6.75
C GLY A 82 16.47 12.39 5.52
N VAL A 83 16.58 13.55 4.88
CA VAL A 83 15.80 13.91 3.70
C VAL A 83 16.34 13.13 2.50
N THR A 84 15.96 11.87 2.36
CA THR A 84 15.95 11.22 1.05
C THR A 84 14.55 11.45 0.45
N PRO A 85 14.41 12.27 -0.60
CA PRO A 85 13.11 12.55 -1.18
C PRO A 85 12.44 11.26 -1.66
N VAL A 86 11.11 11.19 -1.50
CA VAL A 86 10.27 10.02 -1.80
C VAL A 86 10.48 9.48 -3.23
N PHE A 87 10.92 10.30 -4.17
CA PHE A 87 11.32 9.90 -5.53
C PHE A 87 12.36 8.77 -5.57
N LEU A 88 13.19 8.64 -4.54
CA LEU A 88 14.27 7.65 -4.47
C LEU A 88 13.83 6.26 -3.98
N ARG A 89 12.59 6.11 -3.46
CA ARG A 89 12.13 4.82 -2.90
C ARG A 89 11.83 3.76 -3.97
N SER A 90 11.55 4.18 -5.20
CA SER A 90 11.23 3.29 -6.34
C SER A 90 12.45 2.90 -7.19
N TYR A 91 13.63 3.46 -6.92
CA TYR A 91 14.86 3.10 -7.63
C TYR A 91 15.65 2.07 -6.81
N SER A 92 15.49 0.78 -7.11
CA SER A 92 16.44 -0.25 -6.64
C SER A 92 17.76 -0.25 -7.44
N GLY A 93 17.90 0.67 -8.40
CA GLY A 93 19.17 0.97 -9.04
C GLY A 93 19.96 1.96 -8.20
N LYS A 94 21.26 1.72 -8.01
CA LYS A 94 22.21 2.62 -7.33
C LYS A 94 22.02 4.06 -7.80
N ILE A 95 21.36 4.86 -6.98
CA ILE A 95 21.20 6.29 -7.21
C ILE A 95 22.52 6.96 -6.84
N GLN A 96 23.33 7.23 -7.87
CA GLN A 96 24.53 8.04 -7.76
C GLN A 96 24.09 9.48 -7.49
N ALA A 97 23.97 9.84 -6.21
CA ALA A 97 23.86 11.23 -5.84
C ALA A 97 25.21 11.91 -6.16
N LYS A 98 25.25 12.72 -7.21
CA LYS A 98 26.36 13.65 -7.42
C LYS A 98 26.26 14.71 -6.31
N ALA A 99 26.93 14.46 -5.18
CA ALA A 99 27.23 15.49 -4.22
C ALA A 99 28.12 16.51 -4.93
N GLY A 100 27.51 17.58 -5.43
CA GLY A 100 28.26 18.71 -5.93
C GLY A 100 28.87 19.45 -4.76
N VAL A 101 30.05 19.00 -4.29
CA VAL A 101 31.27 19.80 -4.11
C VAL A 101 32.48 18.83 -4.10
N SER A 102 33.37 19.01 -5.09
CA SER A 102 34.73 18.45 -5.23
C SER A 102 35.00 16.95 -4.97
N GLY A 103 35.00 16.17 -6.05
CA GLY A 103 36.23 15.48 -6.50
C GLY A 103 36.85 14.37 -5.65
N SER A 104 36.11 13.34 -5.23
CA SER A 104 36.73 12.03 -4.98
C SER A 104 35.73 10.88 -5.15
N TRP A 105 36.01 10.00 -6.10
CA TRP A 105 35.26 8.75 -6.29
C TRP A 105 35.88 7.68 -5.38
N VAL A 106 35.10 7.16 -4.44
CA VAL A 106 35.52 6.02 -3.62
C VAL A 106 34.76 4.78 -4.11
N TYR A 107 35.48 3.81 -4.67
CA TYR A 107 34.94 2.46 -4.88
C TYR A 107 35.03 1.70 -3.56
N LEU A 108 33.91 1.17 -3.06
CA LEU A 108 33.90 0.20 -1.96
C LEU A 108 33.83 -1.21 -2.57
N ASN A 109 34.78 -2.06 -2.17
CA ASN A 109 34.73 -3.51 -2.40
C ASN A 109 33.56 -4.14 -1.65
#